data_AF-A0A091URP1-F1
#
_entry.id   AF-A0A091URP1-F1
#
_cell.length_a   1.000
_cell.length_b   1.000
_cell.length_c   1.000
_cell.angle_alpha   90.00
_cell.angle_beta   90.00
_cell.angle_gamma   90.00
#
_symmetry.space_group_name_H-M   'P 1'
#
loop_
_entity.id
_entity.type
_entity.pdbx_description
1 polymer ?
#
loop_
_entity_poly.entity_id
_entity_poly.type
_entity_poly.pdbx_seq_one_letter_code
_entity_poly.pdbx_strand_id
1 'polypeptide(L)'
;MSLTDELESHFSATPYMVTDTSEGRPNSSNATGDGVPVTSSMEDMIAICTIGTILSLMCVIGVTGNVYTLLVMCNYLRSSASMYIYIISLALADLLYLLTIPFIVGTYFIQKWYFGDIGCRILFSLDFLTMHASIFTLTVMSTERYFAVLKPLDTVKRSKSYRKAIAVVIWLVSLLLTLPMLIMIQLVQRDNKSICLPTWSKLSYKVYLTILFGTSIVGPGVIIGYLYIRLAKIYWVSQTASFKQTKRLPNQKVLYLIFTIVLVFWACFLPFWIWQLLFQYYESFPLSPKVMKNINYLTTCLTYSNSCINPFLYTLLTKNYREYLKNRQRSLSSSSGYFQRRNRFQRISGRSLSTSSQHCTETYVLAHAPLGNSS
;
A
#
# COMPACT_ATOMS: atom_id res chain seq x y z
N MET A 1 -37.18 8.91 -6.70
CA MET A 1 -35.81 8.62 -7.15
C MET A 1 -34.92 8.63 -5.91
N SER A 2 -34.39 7.47 -5.55
CA SER A 2 -33.99 7.10 -4.19
C SER A 2 -32.50 7.36 -3.89
N LEU A 3 -32.18 7.28 -2.60
CA LEU A 3 -30.87 7.13 -1.94
C LEU A 3 -29.83 6.22 -2.66
N THR A 4 -30.31 5.42 -3.60
CA THR A 4 -29.56 4.48 -4.46
C THR A 4 -28.67 5.19 -5.45
N ASP A 5 -29.13 6.30 -6.04
CA ASP A 5 -28.47 6.91 -7.20
C ASP A 5 -27.24 7.73 -6.77
N GLU A 6 -27.26 8.31 -5.57
CA GLU A 6 -26.09 8.98 -4.98
C GLU A 6 -25.02 7.98 -4.53
N LEU A 7 -25.45 6.78 -4.09
CA LEU A 7 -24.57 5.72 -3.60
C LEU A 7 -23.91 4.94 -4.74
N GLU A 8 -24.63 4.76 -5.83
CA GLU A 8 -24.06 4.35 -7.11
C GLU A 8 -23.13 5.44 -7.63
N SER A 9 -23.50 6.73 -7.58
CA SER A 9 -22.59 7.79 -8.05
C SER A 9 -21.25 7.84 -7.29
N HIS A 10 -21.24 7.53 -5.98
CA HIS A 10 -20.05 7.61 -5.12
C HIS A 10 -18.98 6.52 -5.38
N PHE A 11 -19.38 5.40 -5.99
CA PHE A 11 -18.48 4.27 -6.29
C PHE A 11 -18.54 3.78 -7.74
N SER A 12 -19.69 3.91 -8.39
CA SER A 12 -19.90 3.80 -9.83
C SER A 12 -19.98 5.22 -10.40
N ALA A 13 -18.85 5.72 -10.86
CA ALA A 13 -18.85 6.94 -11.65
C ALA A 13 -19.48 6.64 -13.03
N THR A 14 -20.77 6.34 -13.12
CA THR A 14 -21.47 6.05 -14.38
C THR A 14 -22.63 7.01 -14.61
N PRO A 15 -22.84 7.45 -15.86
CA PRO A 15 -24.04 8.19 -16.23
C PRO A 15 -25.24 7.23 -16.28
N TYR A 16 -26.26 7.50 -15.48
CA TYR A 16 -27.54 6.77 -15.56
C TYR A 16 -28.23 7.03 -16.90
N MET A 17 -28.67 5.94 -17.54
CA MET A 17 -29.78 5.96 -18.49
C MET A 17 -31.07 6.29 -17.75
N VAL A 18 -31.66 7.43 -18.05
CA VAL A 18 -33.12 7.60 -17.89
C VAL A 18 -33.68 7.61 -19.29
N THR A 19 -34.45 6.60 -19.61
CA THR A 19 -35.31 6.53 -20.80
C THR A 19 -36.27 7.72 -20.76
N ASP A 20 -36.16 8.60 -21.73
CA ASP A 20 -37.21 9.57 -22.06
C ASP A 20 -38.42 8.79 -22.57
N THR A 21 -39.52 8.82 -21.82
CA THR A 21 -40.85 8.61 -22.38
C THR A 21 -41.73 9.74 -21.88
N SER A 22 -41.81 10.80 -22.69
CA SER A 22 -42.84 11.81 -22.63
C SER A 22 -44.03 11.40 -23.53
N GLU A 23 -45.21 11.84 -23.08
CA GLU A 23 -46.52 11.91 -23.76
C GLU A 23 -47.50 10.72 -23.63
N GLY A 24 -48.61 11.02 -22.93
CA GLY A 24 -49.85 10.24 -22.92
C GLY A 24 -50.68 10.37 -21.64
N ARG A 25 -51.43 11.47 -21.45
CA ARG A 25 -52.57 11.57 -20.49
C ARG A 25 -53.89 11.55 -21.29
N PRO A 26 -55.09 11.35 -20.69
CA PRO A 26 -55.41 10.88 -19.33
C PRO A 26 -56.45 9.73 -19.31
N ASN A 27 -56.62 9.05 -18.17
CA ASN A 27 -57.98 8.79 -17.66
C ASN A 27 -58.02 8.41 -16.18
N SER A 28 -59.09 8.90 -15.56
CA SER A 28 -59.52 8.83 -14.16
C SER A 28 -59.73 7.41 -13.63
N SER A 29 -59.30 7.16 -12.37
CA SER A 29 -60.21 6.79 -11.27
C SER A 29 -59.46 6.43 -9.98
N ASN A 30 -60.01 6.94 -8.87
CA ASN A 30 -59.94 6.48 -7.48
C ASN A 30 -58.61 6.61 -6.71
N ALA A 31 -58.61 7.64 -5.87
CA ALA A 31 -57.79 7.76 -4.68
C ALA A 31 -58.14 6.65 -3.67
N THR A 32 -57.14 5.84 -3.34
CA THR A 32 -56.99 5.20 -2.02
C THR A 32 -55.54 5.42 -1.62
N GLY A 33 -55.34 6.11 -0.50
CA GLY A 33 -54.02 6.44 0.02
C GLY A 33 -53.28 5.18 0.46
N ASP A 34 -52.28 4.78 -0.33
CA ASP A 34 -51.26 3.84 0.12
C ASP A 34 -50.14 4.65 0.78
N GLY A 35 -50.09 4.57 2.10
CA GLY A 35 -48.92 4.99 2.86
C GLY A 35 -47.71 4.18 2.42
N VAL A 36 -46.66 4.87 1.98
CA VAL A 36 -45.34 4.28 1.77
C VAL A 36 -44.95 3.53 3.07
N PRO A 37 -44.54 2.25 3.02
CA PRO A 37 -44.39 1.45 4.23
C PRO A 37 -43.21 1.93 5.06
N VAL A 38 -43.51 2.38 6.29
CA VAL A 38 -42.59 2.88 7.33
C VAL A 38 -41.40 1.93 7.57
N THR A 39 -41.60 0.62 7.36
CA THR A 39 -40.57 -0.42 7.49
C THR A 39 -39.39 -0.26 6.54
N SER A 40 -39.62 0.22 5.30
CA SER A 40 -38.53 0.45 4.32
C SER A 40 -37.59 1.58 4.74
N SER A 41 -38.11 2.63 5.38
CA SER A 41 -37.33 3.78 5.85
C SER A 41 -36.44 3.48 7.05
N MET A 42 -36.87 2.58 7.94
CA MET A 42 -36.11 2.17 9.12
C MET A 42 -34.93 1.26 8.75
N GLU A 43 -35.13 0.30 7.82
CA GLU A 43 -34.05 -0.56 7.31
C GLU A 43 -32.92 0.27 6.67
N ASP A 44 -33.28 1.28 5.88
CA ASP A 44 -32.31 2.14 5.21
C ASP A 44 -31.53 3.02 6.21
N MET A 45 -32.19 3.57 7.22
CA MET A 45 -31.52 4.33 8.28
C MET A 45 -30.57 3.47 9.11
N ILE A 46 -30.97 2.25 9.47
CA ILE A 46 -30.10 1.31 10.20
C ILE A 46 -28.86 0.96 9.37
N ALA A 47 -29.04 0.71 8.07
CA ALA A 47 -27.93 0.42 7.16
C ALA A 47 -26.94 1.60 7.08
N ILE A 48 -27.44 2.82 6.88
CA ILE A 48 -26.62 4.05 6.83
C ILE A 48 -25.82 4.22 8.12
N CYS A 49 -26.46 4.10 9.28
CA CYS A 49 -25.80 4.22 10.58
C CYS A 49 -24.72 3.14 10.77
N THR A 50 -25.02 1.91 10.36
CA THR A 50 -24.09 0.78 10.49
C THR A 50 -22.85 1.00 9.63
N ILE A 51 -23.03 1.41 8.37
CA ILE A 51 -21.93 1.67 7.44
C ILE A 51 -21.12 2.89 7.88
N GLY A 52 -21.78 3.98 8.26
CA GLY A 52 -21.13 5.17 8.79
C GLY A 52 -20.26 4.84 10.01
N THR A 53 -20.75 3.97 10.90
CA THR A 53 -20.00 3.52 12.08
C THR A 53 -18.79 2.66 11.69
N ILE A 54 -18.97 1.69 10.79
CA ILE A 54 -17.88 0.82 10.31
C ILE A 54 -16.78 1.65 9.64
N LEU A 55 -17.15 2.52 8.69
CA LEU A 55 -16.18 3.35 7.99
C LEU A 55 -15.47 4.32 8.92
N SER A 56 -16.18 4.94 9.86
CA SER A 56 -15.58 5.82 10.87
C SER A 56 -14.56 5.08 11.75
N LEU A 57 -14.88 3.86 12.18
CA LEU A 57 -13.94 3.01 12.93
C LEU A 57 -12.71 2.67 12.10
N MET A 58 -12.89 2.30 10.83
CA MET A 58 -11.79 2.03 9.90
C MET A 58 -10.92 3.27 9.69
N CYS A 59 -11.52 4.46 9.57
CA CYS A 59 -10.79 5.72 9.48
C CYS A 59 -9.90 5.94 10.71
N VAL A 60 -10.45 5.79 11.93
CA VAL A 60 -9.68 5.98 13.17
C VAL A 60 -8.51 4.98 13.25
N ILE A 61 -8.77 3.69 13.01
CA ILE A 61 -7.76 2.63 13.06
C ILE A 61 -6.68 2.87 12.00
N GLY A 62 -7.10 3.10 10.75
CA GLY A 62 -6.21 3.28 9.62
C GLY A 62 -5.36 4.54 9.75
N VAL A 63 -5.94 5.68 10.13
CA VAL A 63 -5.20 6.94 10.30
C VAL A 63 -4.19 6.80 11.42
N THR A 64 -4.60 6.27 12.58
CA THR A 64 -3.70 6.05 13.72
C THR A 64 -2.53 5.14 13.33
N GLY A 65 -2.82 4.02 12.65
CA GLY A 65 -1.79 3.07 12.20
C GLY A 65 -0.82 3.66 11.16
N ASN A 66 -1.33 4.40 10.18
CA ASN A 66 -0.49 4.97 9.12
C ASN A 66 0.33 6.17 9.62
N VAL A 67 -0.23 7.01 10.50
CA VAL A 67 0.54 8.06 11.21
C VAL A 67 1.64 7.43 12.06
N TYR A 68 1.33 6.37 12.83
CA TYR A 68 2.35 5.64 13.58
C TYR A 68 3.46 5.10 12.67
N THR A 69 3.10 4.52 11.52
CA THR A 69 4.04 4.02 10.52
C THR A 69 4.95 5.15 10.01
N LEU A 70 4.40 6.31 9.68
CA LEU A 70 5.18 7.48 9.28
C LEU A 70 6.16 7.92 10.38
N LEU A 71 5.68 8.07 11.62
CA LEU A 71 6.51 8.48 12.75
C LEU A 71 7.67 7.50 12.97
N VAL A 72 7.41 6.20 12.92
CA VAL A 72 8.43 5.16 13.10
C VAL A 72 9.45 5.20 11.97
N MET A 73 9.01 5.30 10.73
CA MET A 73 9.89 5.28 9.56
C MET A 73 10.74 6.55 9.44
N CYS A 74 10.16 7.72 9.72
CA CYS A 74 10.86 9.00 9.66
C CYS A 74 11.90 9.17 10.78
N ASN A 75 11.60 8.72 12.00
CA ASN A 75 12.43 9.00 13.16
C ASN A 75 13.41 7.88 13.51
N TYR A 76 13.00 6.60 13.43
CA TYR A 76 13.79 5.49 13.98
C TYR A 76 14.46 4.62 12.92
N LEU A 77 13.87 4.50 11.73
CA LEU A 77 14.32 3.55 10.70
C LEU A 77 14.91 4.21 9.43
N ARG A 78 14.88 5.55 9.35
CA ARG A 78 15.38 6.36 8.22
C ARG A 78 16.83 6.03 7.82
N SER A 79 17.67 5.63 8.78
CA SER A 79 19.08 5.32 8.53
C SER A 79 19.35 3.84 8.23
N SER A 80 18.43 2.91 8.52
CA SER A 80 18.71 1.47 8.40
C SER A 80 17.83 0.71 7.42
N ALA A 81 16.66 1.22 7.04
CA ALA A 81 15.78 0.53 6.12
C ALA A 81 15.96 1.06 4.69
N SER A 82 16.57 0.27 3.80
CA SER A 82 16.75 0.63 2.38
C SER A 82 15.45 0.95 1.62
N MET A 83 14.28 0.60 2.17
CA MET A 83 12.95 0.79 1.56
C MET A 83 12.05 1.79 2.27
N TYR A 84 12.57 2.54 3.25
CA TYR A 84 11.73 3.43 4.07
C TYR A 84 10.96 4.47 3.24
N ILE A 85 11.52 4.94 2.11
CA ILE A 85 10.87 5.90 1.20
C ILE A 85 9.58 5.33 0.63
N TYR A 86 9.57 4.06 0.21
CA TYR A 86 8.39 3.41 -0.35
C TYR A 86 7.34 3.13 0.72
N ILE A 87 7.76 2.79 1.94
CA ILE A 87 6.84 2.64 3.08
C ILE A 87 6.18 3.98 3.43
N ILE A 88 6.95 5.08 3.41
CA ILE A 88 6.39 6.43 3.58
C ILE A 88 5.42 6.76 2.45
N SER A 89 5.79 6.46 1.20
CA SER A 89 4.92 6.69 0.03
C SER A 89 3.58 5.96 0.18
N LEU A 90 3.60 4.71 0.62
CA LEU A 90 2.38 3.94 0.85
C LEU A 90 1.55 4.50 2.01
N ALA A 91 2.18 4.84 3.13
CA ALA A 91 1.48 5.44 4.26
C ALA A 91 0.85 6.80 3.91
N LEU A 92 1.49 7.59 3.04
CA LEU A 92 0.90 8.83 2.53
C LEU A 92 -0.30 8.56 1.61
N ALA A 93 -0.21 7.56 0.72
CA ALA A 93 -1.33 7.15 -0.13
C ALA A 93 -2.51 6.65 0.73
N ASP A 94 -2.24 5.82 1.74
CA ASP A 94 -3.26 5.31 2.66
C ASP A 94 -3.91 6.43 3.49
N LEU A 95 -3.15 7.40 3.99
CA LEU A 95 -3.71 8.54 4.72
C LEU A 95 -4.60 9.41 3.83
N LEU A 96 -4.19 9.66 2.59
CA LEU A 96 -5.00 10.39 1.62
C LEU A 96 -6.29 9.64 1.30
N TYR A 97 -6.24 8.31 1.18
CA TYR A 97 -7.42 7.48 0.94
C TYR A 97 -8.37 7.49 2.14
N LEU A 98 -7.84 7.32 3.35
CA LEU A 98 -8.65 7.34 4.57
C LEU A 98 -9.25 8.72 4.86
N LEU A 99 -8.62 9.80 4.39
CA LEU A 99 -9.15 11.15 4.50
C LEU A 99 -10.46 11.34 3.69
N THR A 100 -10.77 10.49 2.72
CA THR A 100 -12.06 10.57 1.98
C THR A 100 -13.24 10.05 2.80
N ILE A 101 -13.00 9.18 3.79
CA ILE A 101 -14.05 8.55 4.60
C ILE A 101 -14.95 9.57 5.32
N PRO A 102 -14.46 10.57 6.07
CA PRO A 102 -15.33 11.52 6.76
C PRO A 102 -16.27 12.28 5.81
N PHE A 103 -15.81 12.59 4.59
CA PHE A 103 -16.62 13.23 3.57
C PHE A 103 -17.74 12.29 3.11
N ILE A 104 -17.41 11.04 2.83
CA ILE A 104 -18.37 10.00 2.44
C ILE A 104 -19.42 9.78 3.54
N VAL A 105 -18.98 9.60 4.78
CA VAL A 105 -19.88 9.43 5.93
C VAL A 105 -20.78 10.66 6.08
N GLY A 106 -20.24 11.86 5.93
CA GLY A 106 -21.02 13.10 5.91
C GLY A 106 -22.10 13.11 4.83
N THR A 107 -21.76 12.70 3.60
CA THR A 107 -22.75 12.60 2.51
C THR A 107 -23.85 11.57 2.82
N TYR A 108 -23.51 10.44 3.46
CA TYR A 108 -24.50 9.44 3.87
C TYR A 108 -25.50 9.95 4.90
N PHE A 109 -25.12 10.86 5.80
CA PHE A 109 -26.07 11.42 6.77
C PHE A 109 -26.85 12.60 6.21
N ILE A 110 -26.19 13.47 5.45
CA ILE A 110 -26.77 14.71 4.95
C ILE A 110 -27.67 14.47 3.72
N GLN A 111 -27.51 13.33 3.04
CA GLN A 111 -28.37 12.92 1.91
C GLN A 111 -28.37 13.94 0.75
N LYS A 112 -27.26 14.69 0.64
CA LYS A 112 -27.00 15.69 -0.39
C LYS A 112 -25.49 16.00 -0.44
N TRP A 113 -24.97 16.26 -1.64
CA TRP A 113 -23.61 16.75 -1.81
C TRP A 113 -23.45 18.23 -1.46
N TYR A 114 -22.66 18.55 -0.43
CA TYR A 114 -22.38 19.92 0.03
C TYR A 114 -20.98 20.45 -0.32
N PHE A 115 -20.05 19.58 -0.76
CA PHE A 115 -18.65 19.97 -0.96
C PHE A 115 -18.37 20.69 -2.30
N GLY A 116 -19.42 21.05 -3.03
CA GLY A 116 -19.33 21.74 -4.32
C GLY A 116 -18.65 20.92 -5.42
N ASP A 117 -18.46 21.54 -6.59
CA ASP A 117 -17.84 20.89 -7.75
C ASP A 117 -16.37 20.52 -7.50
N ILE A 118 -15.63 21.36 -6.77
CA ILE A 118 -14.23 21.11 -6.44
C ILE A 118 -14.09 19.84 -5.58
N GLY A 119 -14.94 19.70 -4.54
CA GLY A 119 -14.94 18.50 -3.71
C GLY A 119 -15.26 17.26 -4.54
N CYS A 120 -16.21 17.37 -5.47
CA CYS A 120 -16.64 16.28 -6.35
C CYS A 120 -15.47 15.76 -7.18
N ARG A 121 -14.70 16.67 -7.78
CA ARG A 121 -13.50 16.32 -8.55
C ARG A 121 -12.43 15.68 -7.69
N ILE A 122 -12.11 16.30 -6.56
CA ILE A 122 -10.97 15.88 -5.73
C ILE A 122 -11.25 14.55 -5.05
N LEU A 123 -12.37 14.40 -4.34
CA LEU A 123 -12.62 13.23 -3.49
C LEU A 123 -12.67 11.93 -4.30
N PHE A 124 -13.37 11.96 -5.43
CA PHE A 124 -13.47 10.82 -6.34
C PHE A 124 -12.16 10.48 -7.04
N SER A 125 -11.40 11.49 -7.45
CA SER A 125 -10.12 11.26 -8.13
C SER A 125 -9.04 10.79 -7.16
N LEU A 126 -9.15 11.16 -5.88
CA LEU A 126 -8.21 10.79 -4.84
C LEU A 126 -8.22 9.28 -4.57
N ASP A 127 -9.39 8.64 -4.63
CA ASP A 127 -9.52 7.20 -4.44
C ASP A 127 -8.76 6.42 -5.52
N PHE A 128 -8.94 6.79 -6.79
CA PHE A 128 -8.17 6.17 -7.88
C PHE A 128 -6.67 6.52 -7.80
N LEU A 129 -6.33 7.74 -7.37
CA LEU A 129 -4.94 8.22 -7.33
C LEU A 129 -4.14 7.41 -6.30
N THR A 130 -4.72 7.27 -5.11
CA THR A 130 -4.11 6.56 -3.98
C THR A 130 -4.04 5.05 -4.24
N MET A 131 -5.05 4.48 -4.90
CA MET A 131 -5.00 3.09 -5.39
C MET A 131 -3.82 2.87 -6.37
N HIS A 132 -3.67 3.70 -7.40
CA HIS A 132 -2.55 3.58 -8.36
C HIS A 132 -1.20 3.79 -7.69
N ALA A 133 -1.08 4.84 -6.85
CA ALA A 133 0.14 5.10 -6.09
C ALA A 133 0.53 3.91 -5.22
N SER A 134 -0.46 3.25 -4.61
CA SER A 134 -0.24 2.07 -3.76
C SER A 134 0.30 0.89 -4.57
N ILE A 135 -0.39 0.47 -5.64
CA ILE A 135 0.03 -0.72 -6.41
C ILE A 135 1.35 -0.52 -7.15
N PHE A 136 1.62 0.68 -7.67
CA PHE A 136 2.91 0.99 -8.28
C PHE A 136 4.04 1.01 -7.25
N THR A 137 3.77 1.54 -6.04
CA THR A 137 4.72 1.46 -4.92
C THR A 137 5.01 0.01 -4.56
N LEU A 138 3.99 -0.84 -4.45
CA LEU A 138 4.17 -2.28 -4.17
C LEU A 138 4.97 -2.98 -5.27
N THR A 139 4.70 -2.68 -6.54
CA THR A 139 5.44 -3.23 -7.68
C THR A 139 6.92 -2.87 -7.62
N VAL A 140 7.25 -1.61 -7.31
CA VAL A 140 8.63 -1.17 -7.13
C VAL A 140 9.27 -1.80 -5.89
N MET A 141 8.52 -1.96 -4.79
CA MET A 141 9.01 -2.66 -3.59
C MET A 141 9.35 -4.13 -3.90
N SER A 142 8.50 -4.86 -4.63
CA SER A 142 8.77 -6.23 -5.07
C SER A 142 9.98 -6.29 -6.00
N THR A 143 10.12 -5.32 -6.91
CA THR A 143 11.27 -5.21 -7.83
C THR A 143 12.57 -4.95 -7.09
N GLU A 144 12.59 -4.03 -6.13
CA GLU A 144 13.77 -3.78 -5.31
C GLU A 144 14.13 -4.99 -4.44
N ARG A 145 13.13 -5.77 -3.96
CA ARG A 145 13.40 -7.02 -3.26
C ARG A 145 14.04 -8.05 -4.18
N TYR A 146 13.54 -8.18 -5.40
CA TYR A 146 14.13 -9.05 -6.41
C TYR A 146 15.61 -8.72 -6.66
N PHE A 147 15.91 -7.43 -6.89
CA PHE A 147 17.30 -6.99 -7.09
C PHE A 147 18.17 -7.15 -5.85
N ALA A 148 17.61 -6.95 -4.64
CA ALA A 148 18.36 -7.19 -3.40
C ALA A 148 18.79 -8.65 -3.23
N VAL A 149 18.02 -9.61 -3.77
CA VAL A 149 18.38 -11.04 -3.77
C VAL A 149 19.43 -11.36 -4.83
N LEU A 150 19.27 -10.83 -6.04
CA LEU A 150 20.17 -11.14 -7.17
C LEU A 150 21.50 -10.39 -7.15
N LYS A 151 21.46 -9.08 -6.86
CA LYS A 151 22.58 -8.14 -6.94
C LYS A 151 22.63 -7.28 -5.66
N PRO A 152 23.04 -7.87 -4.52
CA PRO A 152 23.01 -7.17 -3.23
C PRO A 152 23.92 -5.94 -3.20
N LEU A 153 25.10 -6.00 -3.83
CA LEU A 153 26.06 -4.89 -3.84
C LEU A 153 25.55 -3.68 -4.64
N ASP A 154 24.92 -3.90 -5.79
CA ASP A 154 24.36 -2.82 -6.62
C ASP A 154 23.17 -2.15 -5.94
N THR A 155 22.33 -2.94 -5.26
CA THR A 155 21.16 -2.43 -4.55
C THR A 155 21.55 -1.56 -3.35
N VAL A 156 22.65 -1.90 -2.67
CA VAL A 156 23.19 -1.07 -1.58
C VAL A 156 23.79 0.23 -2.11
N LYS A 157 24.41 0.21 -3.29
CA LYS A 157 24.98 1.41 -3.95
C LYS A 157 23.93 2.38 -4.49
N ARG A 158 22.66 1.96 -4.69
CA ARG A 158 21.58 2.84 -5.16
C ARG A 158 21.39 4.03 -4.21
N SER A 159 21.49 5.24 -4.77
CA SER A 159 21.39 6.49 -4.01
C SER A 159 19.98 6.73 -3.45
N LYS A 160 19.89 7.52 -2.37
CA LYS A 160 18.59 7.94 -1.82
C LYS A 160 17.81 8.81 -2.80
N SER A 161 18.50 9.65 -3.58
CA SER A 161 17.89 10.51 -4.60
C SER A 161 17.23 9.68 -5.70
N TYR A 162 17.84 8.57 -6.12
CA TYR A 162 17.23 7.64 -7.08
C TYR A 162 15.89 7.08 -6.58
N ARG A 163 15.82 6.61 -5.33
CA ARG A 163 14.57 6.09 -4.75
C ARG A 163 13.50 7.17 -4.60
N LYS A 164 13.90 8.40 -4.24
CA LYS A 164 12.98 9.55 -4.22
C LYS A 164 12.45 9.88 -5.61
N ALA A 165 13.31 9.87 -6.63
CA ALA A 165 12.91 10.12 -8.00
C ALA A 165 11.88 9.07 -8.46
N ILE A 166 12.10 7.79 -8.17
CA ILE A 166 11.10 6.73 -8.47
C ILE A 166 9.79 7.00 -7.75
N ALA A 167 9.82 7.35 -6.46
CA ALA A 167 8.60 7.68 -5.72
C ALA A 167 7.85 8.84 -6.40
N VAL A 168 8.53 9.93 -6.75
CA VAL A 168 7.92 11.06 -7.48
C VAL A 168 7.32 10.61 -8.82
N VAL A 169 8.05 9.81 -9.59
CA VAL A 169 7.55 9.25 -10.87
C VAL A 169 6.29 8.42 -10.66
N ILE A 170 6.23 7.58 -9.61
CA ILE A 170 5.03 6.83 -9.26
C ILE A 170 3.84 7.77 -9.08
N TRP A 171 3.99 8.83 -8.27
CA TRP A 171 2.90 9.79 -8.04
C TRP A 171 2.48 10.53 -9.31
N LEU A 172 3.43 10.91 -10.16
CA LEU A 172 3.14 11.57 -11.44
C LEU A 172 2.40 10.65 -12.41
N VAL A 173 2.81 9.38 -12.53
CA VAL A 173 2.12 8.40 -13.37
C VAL A 173 0.73 8.10 -12.82
N SER A 174 0.58 7.96 -11.51
CA SER A 174 -0.74 7.78 -10.88
C SER A 174 -1.65 8.98 -11.15
N LEU A 175 -1.14 10.20 -11.04
CA LEU A 175 -1.89 11.42 -11.35
C LEU A 175 -2.25 11.51 -12.83
N LEU A 176 -1.35 11.11 -13.72
CA LEU A 176 -1.62 11.08 -15.15
C LEU A 176 -2.75 10.11 -15.49
N LEU A 177 -2.80 8.94 -14.85
CA LEU A 177 -3.86 7.96 -15.06
C LEU A 177 -5.21 8.42 -14.49
N THR A 178 -5.21 9.23 -13.42
CA THR A 178 -6.45 9.72 -12.81
C THR A 178 -6.93 11.08 -13.32
N LEU A 179 -6.08 11.81 -14.05
CA LEU A 179 -6.41 13.10 -14.66
C LEU A 179 -7.73 13.09 -15.45
N PRO A 180 -8.03 12.08 -16.29
CA PRO A 180 -9.31 12.03 -17.00
C PRO A 180 -10.51 12.01 -16.06
N MET A 181 -10.43 11.29 -14.94
CA MET A 181 -11.50 11.28 -13.94
C MET A 181 -11.68 12.66 -13.29
N LEU A 182 -10.57 13.33 -12.96
CA LEU A 182 -10.56 14.66 -12.34
C LEU A 182 -11.22 15.74 -13.20
N ILE A 183 -11.00 15.67 -14.52
CA ILE A 183 -11.52 16.66 -15.48
C ILE A 183 -13.01 16.41 -15.78
N MET A 184 -13.41 15.15 -15.81
CA MET A 184 -14.68 14.77 -16.41
C MET A 184 -15.78 14.42 -15.40
N ILE A 185 -15.47 14.29 -14.11
CA ILE A 185 -16.50 14.28 -13.07
C ILE A 185 -16.95 15.71 -12.79
N GLN A 186 -18.26 15.91 -12.71
CA GLN A 186 -18.86 17.22 -12.50
C GLN A 186 -20.05 17.14 -11.55
N LEU A 187 -20.30 18.25 -10.84
CA LEU A 187 -21.51 18.41 -10.04
C LEU A 187 -22.69 18.79 -10.94
N VAL A 188 -23.70 17.91 -10.99
CA VAL A 188 -24.94 18.11 -11.74
C VAL A 188 -26.10 18.29 -10.76
N GLN A 189 -27.01 19.23 -11.03
CA GLN A 189 -28.25 19.35 -10.26
C GLN A 189 -29.37 18.56 -10.93
N ARG A 190 -29.98 17.64 -10.18
CA ARG A 190 -31.14 16.84 -10.60
C ARG A 190 -32.16 16.82 -9.47
N ASP A 191 -33.41 17.18 -9.76
CA ASP A 191 -34.54 17.15 -8.81
C ASP A 191 -34.26 17.81 -7.44
N ASN A 192 -33.70 19.03 -7.46
CA ASN A 192 -33.31 19.82 -6.28
C ASN A 192 -32.19 19.19 -5.40
N LYS A 193 -31.53 18.14 -5.92
CA LYS A 193 -30.35 17.49 -5.34
C LYS A 193 -29.12 17.72 -6.21
N SER A 194 -27.97 17.82 -5.57
CA SER A 194 -26.67 18.00 -6.19
C SER A 194 -25.93 16.66 -6.16
N ILE A 195 -25.63 16.10 -7.34
CA ILE A 195 -25.01 14.78 -7.49
C ILE A 195 -23.76 14.84 -8.36
N CYS A 196 -22.81 13.97 -8.06
CA CYS A 196 -21.53 13.88 -8.77
C CYS A 196 -21.62 12.87 -9.90
N LEU A 197 -21.55 13.31 -11.16
CA LEU A 197 -21.66 12.41 -12.30
C LEU A 197 -20.51 12.64 -13.30
N PRO A 198 -19.99 11.57 -13.92
CA PRO A 198 -19.07 11.71 -15.04
C PRO A 198 -19.82 12.08 -16.31
N THR A 199 -19.33 13.11 -17.00
CA THR A 199 -19.91 13.61 -18.26
C THR A 199 -19.45 12.81 -19.49
N TRP A 200 -18.91 11.61 -19.30
CA TRP A 200 -18.35 10.80 -20.39
C TRP A 200 -19.46 10.16 -21.25
N SER A 201 -19.14 9.89 -22.51
CA SER A 201 -19.91 8.88 -23.26
C SER A 201 -19.75 7.51 -22.58
N LYS A 202 -20.81 6.68 -22.59
CA LYS A 202 -20.77 5.34 -21.99
C LYS A 202 -19.58 4.51 -22.48
N LEU A 203 -19.28 4.59 -23.78
CA LEU A 203 -18.18 3.86 -24.40
C LEU A 203 -16.83 4.37 -23.89
N SER A 204 -16.63 5.68 -23.84
CA SER A 204 -15.38 6.27 -23.37
C SER A 204 -15.14 5.92 -21.90
N TYR A 205 -16.18 5.99 -21.05
CA TYR A 205 -16.07 5.63 -19.64
C TYR A 205 -15.75 4.13 -19.45
N LYS A 206 -16.39 3.27 -20.25
CA LYS A 206 -16.09 1.83 -20.28
C LYS A 206 -14.64 1.55 -20.64
N VAL A 207 -14.13 2.17 -21.71
CA VAL A 207 -12.73 2.03 -22.12
C VAL A 207 -11.79 2.52 -21.02
N TYR A 208 -12.11 3.66 -20.40
CA TYR A 208 -11.32 4.21 -19.30
C TYR A 208 -11.25 3.26 -18.10
N LEU A 209 -12.38 2.73 -17.62
CA LEU A 209 -12.39 1.75 -16.53
C LEU A 209 -11.60 0.48 -16.88
N THR A 210 -11.70 -0.02 -18.11
CA THR A 210 -10.92 -1.17 -18.56
C THR A 210 -9.42 -0.87 -18.57
N ILE A 211 -9.02 0.35 -18.97
CA ILE A 211 -7.63 0.80 -18.86
C ILE A 211 -7.19 0.83 -17.39
N LEU A 212 -7.98 1.43 -16.50
CA LEU A 212 -7.64 1.50 -15.07
C LEU A 212 -7.51 0.12 -14.44
N PHE A 213 -8.40 -0.82 -14.77
CA PHE A 213 -8.30 -2.21 -14.35
C PHE A 213 -7.01 -2.87 -14.87
N GLY A 214 -6.70 -2.66 -16.15
CA GLY A 214 -5.48 -3.15 -16.78
C GLY A 214 -4.22 -2.62 -16.10
N THR A 215 -4.16 -1.32 -15.81
CA THR A 215 -3.00 -0.67 -15.17
C THR A 215 -2.91 -0.94 -13.67
N SER A 216 -4.02 -1.20 -12.98
CA SER A 216 -4.05 -1.36 -11.52
C SER A 216 -4.01 -2.81 -11.07
N ILE A 217 -4.54 -3.74 -11.86
CA ILE A 217 -4.64 -5.15 -11.49
C ILE A 217 -3.76 -6.00 -12.39
N VAL A 218 -4.01 -5.97 -13.70
CA VAL A 218 -3.40 -6.93 -14.63
C VAL A 218 -1.91 -6.67 -14.80
N GLY A 219 -1.52 -5.44 -15.15
CA GLY A 219 -0.12 -5.05 -15.40
C GLY A 219 0.78 -5.31 -14.19
N PRO A 220 0.50 -4.70 -13.02
CA PRO A 220 1.21 -4.99 -11.78
C PRO A 220 1.17 -6.47 -11.40
N GLY A 221 0.03 -7.15 -11.62
CA GLY A 221 -0.13 -8.59 -11.41
C GLY A 221 0.86 -9.43 -12.18
N VAL A 222 0.98 -9.19 -13.49
CA VAL A 222 1.93 -9.90 -14.35
C VAL A 222 3.37 -9.61 -13.93
N ILE A 223 3.72 -8.35 -13.66
CA ILE A 223 5.07 -7.95 -13.24
C ILE A 223 5.42 -8.64 -11.91
N ILE A 224 4.58 -8.49 -10.90
CA ILE A 224 4.82 -9.03 -9.57
C ILE A 224 4.85 -10.57 -9.62
N GLY A 225 3.89 -11.20 -10.29
CA GLY A 225 3.85 -12.65 -10.48
C GLY A 225 5.13 -13.18 -11.14
N TYR A 226 5.59 -12.54 -12.22
CA TYR A 226 6.85 -12.89 -12.87
C TYR A 226 8.05 -12.78 -11.91
N LEU A 227 8.15 -11.67 -11.16
CA LEU A 227 9.25 -11.46 -10.20
C LEU A 227 9.27 -12.54 -9.10
N TYR A 228 8.11 -12.89 -8.55
CA TYR A 228 8.02 -13.92 -7.50
C TYR A 228 8.26 -15.33 -8.04
N ILE A 229 7.82 -15.66 -9.27
CA ILE A 229 8.16 -16.94 -9.92
C ILE A 229 9.67 -17.05 -10.11
N ARG A 230 10.33 -15.98 -10.58
CA ARG A 230 11.79 -15.95 -10.74
C ARG A 230 12.49 -16.11 -9.38
N LEU A 231 11.99 -15.45 -8.33
CA LEU A 231 12.51 -15.61 -6.97
C LEU A 231 12.37 -17.05 -6.48
N ALA A 232 11.19 -17.66 -6.65
CA ALA A 232 10.94 -19.05 -6.25
C ALA A 232 11.91 -20.01 -6.95
N LYS A 233 12.16 -19.84 -8.26
CA LYS A 233 13.16 -20.63 -9.01
C LYS A 233 14.56 -20.49 -8.43
N ILE A 234 15.00 -19.27 -8.11
CA ILE A 234 16.33 -19.02 -7.53
C ILE A 234 16.45 -19.72 -6.16
N TYR A 235 15.42 -19.61 -5.31
CA TYR A 235 15.40 -20.28 -4.02
C TYR A 235 15.37 -21.81 -4.16
N TRP A 236 14.65 -22.34 -5.14
CA TRP A 236 14.60 -23.78 -5.40
C TRP A 236 15.97 -24.32 -5.79
N VAL A 237 16.59 -23.73 -6.81
CA VAL A 237 17.94 -24.12 -7.28
C VAL A 237 18.99 -23.96 -6.18
N SER A 238 18.91 -22.88 -5.40
CA SER A 238 19.84 -22.65 -4.27
C SER A 238 19.70 -23.70 -3.17
N GLN A 239 18.51 -24.27 -2.95
CA GLN A 239 18.31 -25.34 -1.98
C GLN A 239 18.83 -26.68 -2.51
N THR A 240 18.61 -26.97 -3.80
CA THR A 240 19.13 -28.19 -4.44
C THR A 240 20.66 -28.18 -4.58
N ALA A 241 21.28 -27.00 -4.72
CA ALA A 241 22.73 -26.84 -4.88
C ALA A 241 23.51 -26.69 -3.56
N SER A 242 22.86 -26.72 -2.38
CA SER A 242 23.55 -26.41 -1.13
C SER A 242 24.37 -27.57 -0.56
N PHE A 243 25.60 -27.73 -1.07
CA PHE A 243 26.77 -28.08 -0.26
C PHE A 243 27.60 -26.80 -0.01
N LYS A 244 27.72 -26.41 1.26
CA LYS A 244 28.72 -25.48 1.83
C LYS A 244 28.96 -24.13 1.11
N GLN A 245 28.16 -23.11 1.39
CA GLN A 245 28.70 -21.79 1.80
C GLN A 245 27.62 -20.87 2.35
N THR A 246 27.89 -20.32 3.53
CA THR A 246 27.13 -19.33 4.29
C THR A 246 27.06 -17.96 3.59
N LYS A 247 26.46 -17.89 2.40
CA LYS A 247 25.90 -16.62 1.91
C LYS A 247 24.62 -16.37 2.68
N ARG A 248 24.63 -15.41 3.62
CA ARG A 248 23.43 -14.93 4.33
C ARG A 248 22.31 -14.72 3.30
N LEU A 249 21.32 -15.61 3.29
CA LEU A 249 20.13 -15.40 2.46
C LEU A 249 19.49 -14.07 2.88
N PRO A 250 19.02 -13.25 1.93
CA PRO A 250 18.31 -12.01 2.24
C PRO A 250 17.14 -12.32 3.18
N ASN A 251 16.80 -11.36 4.06
CA ASN A 251 15.73 -11.50 5.06
C ASN A 251 14.40 -11.93 4.39
N GLN A 252 14.14 -13.24 4.32
CA GLN A 252 12.95 -13.82 3.71
C GLN A 252 11.67 -13.21 4.30
N LYS A 253 11.71 -12.83 5.59
CA LYS A 253 10.65 -12.09 6.29
C LYS A 253 10.14 -10.87 5.51
N VAL A 254 11.02 -10.06 4.92
CA VAL A 254 10.60 -8.84 4.21
C VAL A 254 10.02 -9.16 2.84
N LEU A 255 10.50 -10.22 2.19
CA LEU A 255 9.95 -10.72 0.93
C LEU A 255 8.54 -11.27 1.14
N TYR A 256 8.36 -12.13 2.16
CA TYR A 256 7.05 -12.66 2.54
C TYR A 256 6.10 -11.55 2.96
N LEU A 257 6.56 -10.56 3.71
CA LEU A 257 5.76 -9.39 4.06
C LEU A 257 5.22 -8.68 2.82
N ILE A 258 6.09 -8.31 1.88
CA ILE A 258 5.67 -7.59 0.67
C ILE A 258 4.73 -8.46 -0.16
N PHE A 259 4.99 -9.77 -0.23
CA PHE A 259 4.09 -10.70 -0.90
C PHE A 259 2.71 -10.73 -0.25
N THR A 260 2.64 -10.81 1.09
CA THR A 260 1.39 -10.72 1.85
C THR A 260 0.66 -9.40 1.58
N ILE A 261 1.37 -8.26 1.55
CA ILE A 261 0.74 -6.96 1.26
C ILE A 261 0.14 -6.95 -0.15
N VAL A 262 0.84 -7.50 -1.16
CA VAL A 262 0.30 -7.61 -2.52
C VAL A 262 -0.95 -8.49 -2.58
N LEU A 263 -0.94 -9.63 -1.87
CA LEU A 263 -2.11 -10.50 -1.82
C LEU A 263 -3.31 -9.82 -1.16
N VAL A 264 -3.07 -9.09 -0.06
CA VAL A 264 -4.11 -8.29 0.60
C VAL A 264 -4.67 -7.22 -0.35
N PHE A 265 -3.79 -6.52 -1.09
CA PHE A 265 -4.22 -5.55 -2.09
C PHE A 265 -5.17 -6.17 -3.11
N TRP A 266 -4.84 -7.32 -3.70
CA TRP A 266 -5.75 -7.98 -4.65
C TRP A 266 -7.03 -8.48 -3.98
N ALA A 267 -6.95 -9.05 -2.78
CA ALA A 267 -8.14 -9.50 -2.06
C ALA A 267 -9.13 -8.33 -1.78
N CYS A 268 -8.59 -7.12 -1.55
CA CYS A 268 -9.38 -5.92 -1.29
C CYS A 268 -9.91 -5.25 -2.57
N PHE A 269 -9.09 -5.13 -3.62
CA PHE A 269 -9.44 -4.35 -4.82
C PHE A 269 -10.03 -5.17 -5.97
N LEU A 270 -9.71 -6.46 -6.08
CA LEU A 270 -10.23 -7.30 -7.17
C LEU A 270 -11.76 -7.40 -7.15
N PRO A 271 -12.43 -7.60 -6.00
CA PRO A 271 -13.90 -7.64 -5.95
C PRO A 271 -14.55 -6.33 -6.42
N PHE A 272 -13.96 -5.20 -6.05
CA PHE A 272 -14.40 -3.87 -6.51
C PHE A 272 -14.28 -3.76 -8.04
N TRP A 273 -13.13 -4.09 -8.62
CA TRP A 273 -12.94 -4.01 -10.06
C TRP A 273 -13.83 -4.95 -10.86
N ILE A 274 -14.00 -6.19 -10.39
CA ILE A 274 -14.92 -7.14 -11.00
C ILE A 274 -16.34 -6.57 -11.00
N TRP A 275 -16.79 -6.05 -9.86
CA TRP A 275 -18.12 -5.47 -9.74
C TRP A 275 -18.33 -4.27 -10.67
N GLN A 276 -17.38 -3.33 -10.71
CA GLN A 276 -17.43 -2.15 -11.58
C GLN A 276 -17.46 -2.52 -13.07
N LEU A 277 -16.64 -3.49 -13.49
CA LEU A 277 -16.63 -3.95 -14.87
C LEU A 277 -17.88 -4.73 -15.23
N LEU A 278 -18.39 -5.60 -14.35
CA LEU A 278 -19.63 -6.33 -14.59
C LEU A 278 -20.79 -5.36 -14.80
N PHE A 279 -20.91 -4.35 -13.95
CA PHE A 279 -21.93 -3.32 -14.07
C PHE A 279 -21.83 -2.53 -15.40
N GLN A 280 -20.62 -2.24 -15.87
CA GLN A 280 -20.41 -1.50 -17.11
C GLN A 280 -20.58 -2.34 -18.39
N TYR A 281 -20.36 -3.66 -18.32
CA TYR A 281 -20.44 -4.55 -19.48
C TYR A 281 -21.81 -5.23 -19.63
N TYR A 282 -22.58 -5.35 -18.54
CA TYR A 282 -23.92 -5.93 -18.54
C TYR A 282 -24.96 -4.85 -18.21
N GLU A 283 -25.69 -4.37 -19.22
CA GLU A 283 -26.68 -3.29 -19.05
C GLU A 283 -27.90 -3.70 -18.19
N SER A 284 -28.18 -4.99 -18.05
CA SER A 284 -29.29 -5.52 -17.27
C SER A 284 -28.83 -6.67 -16.36
N PHE A 285 -28.49 -6.35 -15.11
CA PHE A 285 -28.31 -7.38 -14.09
C PHE A 285 -29.67 -7.68 -13.43
N PRO A 286 -30.12 -8.95 -13.38
CA PRO A 286 -31.38 -9.33 -12.76
C PRO A 286 -31.30 -9.34 -11.22
N LEU A 287 -30.53 -8.43 -10.62
CA LEU A 287 -30.36 -8.31 -9.18
C LEU A 287 -31.30 -7.26 -8.61
N SER A 288 -31.83 -7.53 -7.42
CA SER A 288 -32.60 -6.53 -6.69
C SER A 288 -31.72 -5.32 -6.32
N PRO A 289 -32.24 -4.08 -6.35
CA PRO A 289 -31.49 -2.89 -5.93
C PRO A 289 -30.88 -3.01 -4.53
N LYS A 290 -31.54 -3.75 -3.61
CA LYS A 290 -31.01 -4.04 -2.26
C LYS A 290 -29.70 -4.84 -2.32
N VAL A 291 -29.61 -5.81 -3.23
CA VAL A 291 -28.41 -6.66 -3.38
C VAL A 291 -27.26 -5.85 -3.99
N MET A 292 -27.53 -5.03 -5.01
CA MET A 292 -26.52 -4.16 -5.63
C MET A 292 -25.93 -3.18 -4.61
N LYS A 293 -26.79 -2.56 -3.79
CA LYS A 293 -26.42 -1.69 -2.67
C LYS A 293 -25.50 -2.41 -1.67
N ASN A 294 -25.85 -3.64 -1.26
CA ASN A 294 -25.03 -4.43 -0.34
C ASN A 294 -23.66 -4.79 -0.93
N ILE A 295 -23.58 -5.07 -2.24
CA ILE A 295 -22.31 -5.37 -2.91
C ILE A 295 -21.43 -4.10 -2.98
N ASN A 296 -22.01 -2.93 -3.29
CA ASN A 296 -21.29 -1.66 -3.22
C ASN A 296 -20.72 -1.40 -1.83
N TYR A 297 -21.51 -1.65 -0.77
CA TYR A 297 -21.02 -1.53 0.60
C TYR A 297 -19.90 -2.50 0.95
N LEU A 298 -20.05 -3.76 0.57
CA LEU A 298 -19.05 -4.77 0.83
C LEU A 298 -17.73 -4.43 0.12
N THR A 299 -17.79 -4.08 -1.17
CA THR A 299 -16.61 -3.72 -1.96
C THR A 299 -15.97 -2.43 -1.45
N THR A 300 -16.76 -1.45 -0.99
CA THR A 300 -16.27 -0.24 -0.31
C THR A 300 -15.48 -0.59 0.95
N CYS A 301 -16.06 -1.38 1.86
CA CYS A 301 -15.38 -1.81 3.08
C CYS A 301 -14.12 -2.62 2.78
N LEU A 302 -14.14 -3.47 1.74
CA LEU A 302 -12.96 -4.23 1.32
C LEU A 302 -11.82 -3.32 0.86
N THR A 303 -12.11 -2.32 0.02
CA THR A 303 -11.07 -1.40 -0.47
C THR A 303 -10.46 -0.57 0.66
N TYR A 304 -11.26 -0.03 1.58
CA TYR A 304 -10.75 0.68 2.77
C TYR A 304 -9.94 -0.21 3.72
N SER A 305 -10.27 -1.50 3.78
CA SER A 305 -9.54 -2.45 4.63
C SER A 305 -8.07 -2.56 4.22
N ASN A 306 -7.73 -2.40 2.93
CA ASN A 306 -6.35 -2.41 2.45
C ASN A 306 -5.46 -1.41 3.22
N SER A 307 -5.92 -0.17 3.35
CA SER A 307 -5.18 0.89 4.05
C SER A 307 -5.13 0.69 5.56
N CYS A 308 -6.10 0.00 6.15
CA CYS A 308 -6.10 -0.34 7.57
C CYS A 308 -5.12 -1.48 7.90
N ILE A 309 -4.94 -2.45 7.00
CA ILE A 309 -4.12 -3.64 7.24
C ILE A 309 -2.61 -3.33 7.15
N ASN A 310 -2.22 -2.40 6.28
CA ASN A 310 -0.81 -2.06 6.01
C ASN A 310 0.03 -1.76 7.28
N PRO A 311 -0.41 -0.88 8.21
CA PRO A 311 0.31 -0.63 9.46
C PRO A 311 0.59 -1.88 10.30
N PHE A 312 -0.38 -2.81 10.41
CA PHE A 312 -0.21 -4.04 11.18
C PHE A 312 0.93 -4.89 10.60
N LEU A 313 0.96 -5.02 9.28
CA LEU A 313 2.02 -5.74 8.56
C LEU A 313 3.40 -5.07 8.79
N TYR A 314 3.48 -3.74 8.78
CA TYR A 314 4.74 -3.03 9.06
C TYR A 314 5.18 -3.04 10.53
N THR A 315 4.24 -3.08 11.48
CA THR A 315 4.59 -3.22 12.91
C THR A 315 5.20 -4.59 13.20
N LEU A 316 4.71 -5.66 12.56
CA LEU A 316 5.31 -7.00 12.62
C LEU A 316 6.75 -6.98 12.10
N LEU A 317 7.01 -6.25 11.02
CA LEU A 317 8.36 -6.04 10.51
C LEU A 317 9.25 -5.28 11.51
N THR A 318 8.70 -4.24 12.13
CA THR A 318 9.44 -3.36 13.06
C THR A 318 9.79 -4.08 14.36
N LYS A 319 8.89 -4.90 14.92
CA LYS A 319 9.16 -5.72 16.11
C LYS A 319 10.32 -6.67 15.86
N ASN A 320 10.27 -7.40 14.75
CA ASN A 320 11.34 -8.29 14.31
C ASN A 320 12.68 -7.56 14.14
N TYR A 321 12.66 -6.34 13.59
CA TYR A 321 13.87 -5.54 13.39
C TYR A 321 14.45 -5.00 14.72
N ARG A 322 13.60 -4.54 15.65
CA ARG A 322 14.04 -4.12 16.99
C ARG A 322 14.61 -5.29 17.78
N GLU A 323 13.99 -6.47 17.72
CA GLU A 323 14.53 -7.69 18.33
C GLU A 323 15.87 -8.10 17.71
N TYR A 324 16.00 -8.00 16.38
CA TYR A 324 17.27 -8.22 15.70
C TYR A 324 18.37 -7.27 16.19
N LEU A 325 18.08 -5.96 16.29
CA LEU A 325 19.04 -4.98 16.81
C LEU A 325 19.41 -5.26 18.28
N LYS A 326 18.42 -5.56 19.12
CA LYS A 326 18.63 -5.90 20.54
C LYS A 326 19.51 -7.14 20.70
N ASN A 327 19.28 -8.16 19.87
CA ASN A 327 20.08 -9.39 19.88
C ASN A 327 21.50 -9.16 19.34
N ARG A 328 21.68 -8.30 18.33
CA ARG A 328 23.00 -7.90 17.82
C ARG A 328 23.80 -7.10 18.85
N GLN A 329 23.16 -6.15 19.54
CA GLN A 329 23.80 -5.41 20.63
C GLN A 329 24.22 -6.36 21.77
N ARG A 330 23.35 -7.27 22.21
CA ARG A 330 23.69 -8.30 23.22
C ARG A 330 24.87 -9.19 22.80
N SER A 331 24.95 -9.59 21.53
CA SER A 331 26.06 -10.38 20.98
C SER A 331 27.40 -9.61 20.98
N LEU A 332 27.36 -8.32 20.65
CA LEU A 332 28.53 -7.43 20.71
C LEU A 332 28.98 -7.18 22.15
N SER A 333 28.04 -6.98 23.09
CA SER A 333 28.32 -6.85 24.52
C SER A 333 28.91 -8.14 25.11
N SER A 334 28.42 -9.31 24.69
CA SER A 334 28.95 -10.61 25.12
C SER A 334 30.36 -10.89 24.58
N SER A 335 30.63 -10.54 23.31
CA SER A 335 31.99 -10.67 22.72
C SER A 335 33.02 -9.75 23.39
N SER A 336 32.60 -8.57 23.85
CA SER A 336 33.46 -7.69 24.67
C SER A 336 33.86 -8.35 26.00
N GLY A 337 32.96 -9.14 26.61
CA GLY A 337 33.25 -9.90 27.84
C GLY A 337 34.25 -11.04 27.63
N TYR A 338 34.22 -11.74 26.49
CA TYR A 338 35.19 -12.79 26.15
C TYR A 338 36.60 -12.24 25.86
N PHE A 339 36.71 -11.09 25.19
CA PHE A 339 38.00 -10.45 24.93
C PHE A 339 38.67 -9.96 26.22
N GLN A 340 37.87 -9.49 27.18
CA GLN A 340 38.36 -9.04 28.49
C GLN A 340 38.76 -10.19 29.41
N ARG A 341 38.18 -11.40 29.25
CA ARG A 341 38.56 -12.62 29.98
C ARG A 341 39.86 -13.24 29.43
N ARG A 342 40.11 -13.14 28.12
CA ARG A 342 41.36 -13.61 27.48
C ARG A 342 42.57 -12.73 27.85
N ASN A 343 42.40 -11.41 27.96
CA ASN A 343 43.45 -10.51 28.47
C ASN A 343 43.74 -10.70 29.97
N ARG A 344 42.77 -11.21 30.74
CA ARG A 344 42.98 -11.51 32.17
C ARG A 344 43.71 -12.84 32.39
N PHE A 345 43.49 -13.84 31.53
CA PHE A 345 44.21 -15.12 31.57
C PHE A 345 45.67 -15.01 31.07
N GLN A 346 45.97 -14.10 30.13
CA GLN A 346 47.35 -13.84 29.73
C GLN A 346 48.16 -13.02 30.77
N ARG A 347 47.50 -12.29 31.68
CA ARG A 347 48.19 -11.56 32.77
C ARG A 347 48.52 -12.42 34.00
N ILE A 348 47.99 -13.65 34.09
CA ILE A 348 48.21 -14.53 35.27
C ILE A 348 49.28 -15.60 34.99
N SER A 349 49.66 -15.84 33.73
CA SER A 349 50.69 -16.84 33.36
C SER A 349 52.14 -16.31 33.35
N GLY A 350 52.42 -15.16 33.96
CA GLY A 350 53.72 -14.48 33.88
C GLY A 350 54.36 -14.11 35.22
N ARG A 351 54.08 -14.86 36.31
CA ARG A 351 54.76 -14.67 37.59
C ARG A 351 55.54 -15.94 37.97
N SER A 352 56.81 -16.00 37.57
CA SER A 352 57.93 -16.41 38.44
C SER A 352 59.26 -16.44 37.68
N LEU A 353 60.29 -15.92 38.35
CA LEU A 353 61.74 -15.99 38.09
C LEU A 353 62.33 -15.07 37.00
N SER A 354 62.99 -14.00 37.43
CA SER A 354 64.46 -14.03 37.59
C SER A 354 65.03 -12.74 38.18
N THR A 355 65.94 -12.95 39.12
CA THR A 355 66.92 -12.03 39.68
C THR A 355 68.02 -11.70 38.65
N SER A 356 68.69 -10.57 38.89
CA SER A 356 70.00 -10.13 38.35
C SER A 356 70.07 -9.43 36.99
N SER A 357 70.16 -8.11 37.08
CA SER A 357 71.24 -7.26 36.54
C SER A 357 72.19 -7.85 35.49
N GLN A 358 72.23 -7.26 34.28
CA GLN A 358 73.39 -6.50 33.77
C GLN A 358 73.20 -6.06 32.29
N HIS A 359 73.79 -4.89 32.01
CA HIS A 359 74.25 -4.36 30.72
C HIS A 359 73.27 -3.81 29.67
N CYS A 360 73.13 -2.47 29.75
CA CYS A 360 73.25 -1.49 28.67
C CYS A 360 74.02 -1.99 27.42
N THR A 361 73.49 -1.75 26.21
CA THR A 361 74.10 -0.95 25.12
C THR A 361 73.12 -0.86 23.94
N GLU A 362 72.76 0.36 23.52
CA GLU A 362 72.12 0.64 22.23
C GLU A 362 73.11 0.40 21.08
N THR A 363 72.67 -0.23 19.98
CA THR A 363 73.33 -0.01 18.68
C THR A 363 72.35 -0.20 17.53
N TYR A 364 72.13 0.89 16.80
CA TYR A 364 71.51 0.96 15.47
C TYR A 364 72.34 0.17 14.44
N VAL A 365 71.71 -0.71 13.64
CA VAL A 365 72.26 -1.11 12.33
C VAL A 365 71.13 -1.29 11.31
N LEU A 366 71.18 -0.43 10.29
CA LEU A 366 70.49 -0.51 9.00
C LEU A 366 70.98 -1.75 8.22
N ALA A 367 70.06 -2.55 7.67
CA ALA A 367 70.40 -3.60 6.72
C ALA A 367 69.95 -3.21 5.30
N HIS A 368 70.95 -2.93 4.46
CA HIS A 368 70.87 -2.86 3.00
C HIS A 368 70.63 -4.25 2.39
N ALA A 369 69.86 -4.29 1.29
CA ALA A 369 69.68 -5.46 0.44
C ALA A 369 70.88 -5.67 -0.51
N PRO A 370 71.23 -6.92 -0.88
CA PRO A 370 72.15 -7.17 -1.99
C PRO A 370 71.42 -7.43 -3.31
N LEU A 371 72.00 -6.87 -4.37
CA LEU A 371 71.77 -7.16 -5.78
C LEU A 371 72.19 -8.58 -6.14
N GLY A 372 71.45 -9.22 -7.04
CA GLY A 372 71.88 -10.35 -7.85
C GLY A 372 71.57 -10.05 -9.31
N ASN A 373 72.61 -9.99 -10.15
CA ASN A 373 72.58 -9.66 -11.57
C ASN A 373 73.15 -10.83 -12.40
N SER A 374 72.95 -10.76 -13.71
CA SER A 374 73.43 -11.64 -14.81
C SER A 374 72.64 -12.94 -15.04
N SER A 375 72.15 -13.24 -16.25
CA SER A 375 72.66 -12.96 -17.60
C SER A 375 71.59 -12.50 -18.58
#